data_AF-F4L6R0-F1
#
_entry.id   AF-F4L6R0-F1
#
_cell.length_a   1.000
_cell.length_b   1.000
_cell.length_c   1.000
_cell.angle_alpha   90.00
_cell.angle_beta   90.00
_cell.angle_gamma   90.00
#
_symmetry.space_group_name_H-M   'P 1'
#
loop_
_entity.id
_entity.type
_entity.pdbx_description
1 polymer ?
#
loop_
_entity_poly.entity_id
_entity_poly.type
_entity_poly.pdbx_seq_one_letter_code
_entity_poly.pdbx_strand_id
1 'polypeptide(L)'
;MDTILYPDFLEDITSYQAAIDFWQAKLDPLFREFGLSKQDYLNTIMVNGVSLHDGNPIYQAYFPELKKAVRIIQEEPILPADFGSWVNLTEVDEEEVEELVISLVLTEDNVERAGEEIRKWLVTPTEPC
;
A
#
# COMPACT_ATOMS: atom_id res chain seq x y z
N MET A 1 2.23 17.65 -15.74
CA MET A 1 3.67 17.70 -15.39
C MET A 1 3.71 17.07 -14.02
N ASP A 2 4.22 15.86 -13.95
CA ASP A 2 4.03 15.02 -12.77
C ASP A 2 4.78 15.65 -11.61
N THR A 3 4.03 16.02 -10.57
CA THR A 3 4.60 16.60 -9.35
C THR A 3 4.70 15.48 -8.33
N ILE A 4 5.92 15.21 -7.88
CA ILE A 4 6.18 14.22 -6.85
C ILE A 4 5.79 14.80 -5.49
N LEU A 5 5.00 14.04 -4.74
CA LEU A 5 4.66 14.34 -3.35
C LEU A 5 5.71 13.69 -2.44
N TYR A 6 6.12 14.40 -1.39
CA TYR A 6 7.12 13.92 -0.42
C TYR A 6 8.44 13.46 -1.09
N PRO A 7 9.10 14.33 -1.88
CA PRO A 7 10.29 13.96 -2.66
C PRO A 7 11.53 13.63 -1.81
N ASP A 8 11.47 13.82 -0.51
CA ASP A 8 12.52 13.59 0.48
C ASP A 8 12.14 12.49 1.49
N PHE A 9 11.08 11.72 1.25
CA PHE A 9 10.56 10.75 2.23
C PHE A 9 11.57 9.68 2.66
N LEU A 10 12.55 9.32 1.82
CA LEU A 10 13.61 8.35 2.18
C LEU A 10 14.73 8.97 3.05
N GLU A 11 14.85 10.30 3.04
CA GLU A 11 15.93 11.04 3.71
C GLU A 11 15.45 11.72 5.00
N ASP A 12 14.17 12.08 5.07
CA ASP A 12 13.56 12.78 6.19
C ASP A 12 12.41 11.98 6.82
N ILE A 13 12.55 11.70 8.13
CA ILE A 13 11.57 10.93 8.89
C ILE A 13 10.21 11.65 9.02
N THR A 14 10.19 12.98 9.00
CA THR A 14 8.93 13.73 9.06
C THR A 14 8.17 13.58 7.75
N SER A 15 8.87 13.66 6.62
CA SER A 15 8.34 13.43 5.28
C SER A 15 7.90 11.98 5.09
N TYR A 16 8.67 11.01 5.60
CA TYR A 16 8.28 9.60 5.63
C TYR A 16 6.96 9.38 6.37
N GLN A 17 6.83 9.93 7.58
CA GLN A 17 5.59 9.83 8.36
C GLN A 17 4.43 10.53 7.65
N ALA A 18 4.67 11.69 7.03
CA ALA A 18 3.65 12.40 6.28
C ALA A 18 3.17 11.62 5.04
N ALA A 19 4.04 10.82 4.40
CA ALA A 19 3.66 9.91 3.33
C ALA A 19 2.78 8.75 3.84
N ILE A 20 3.10 8.18 5.01
CA ILE A 20 2.24 7.17 5.67
C ILE A 20 0.85 7.77 5.97
N ASP A 21 0.82 8.92 6.63
CA ASP A 21 -0.42 9.59 7.01
C ASP A 21 -1.27 9.95 5.78
N PHE A 22 -0.61 10.37 4.70
CA PHE A 22 -1.26 10.63 3.42
C PHE A 22 -1.97 9.38 2.88
N TRP A 23 -1.28 8.23 2.83
CA TRP A 23 -1.88 7.00 2.34
C TRP A 23 -3.04 6.52 3.21
N GLN A 24 -2.90 6.59 4.53
CA GLN A 24 -3.99 6.29 5.46
C GLN A 24 -5.19 7.20 5.23
N ALA A 25 -4.97 8.51 5.12
CA ALA A 25 -6.05 9.48 4.87
C ALA A 25 -6.75 9.25 3.51
N LYS A 26 -6.01 8.77 2.50
CA LYS A 26 -6.57 8.49 1.16
C LYS A 26 -7.33 7.17 1.10
N LEU A 27 -6.85 6.11 1.75
CA LEU A 27 -7.35 4.75 1.54
C LEU A 27 -8.26 4.27 2.67
N ASP A 28 -8.07 4.69 3.92
CA ASP A 28 -8.93 4.25 5.02
C ASP A 28 -10.42 4.60 4.81
N PRO A 29 -10.78 5.80 4.28
CA PRO A 29 -12.17 6.11 3.96
C PRO A 29 -12.75 5.18 2.90
N LEU A 30 -11.96 4.81 1.89
CA LEU A 30 -12.36 3.88 0.83
C LEU A 30 -12.76 2.53 1.44
N PHE A 31 -11.94 1.94 2.32
CA PHE A 31 -12.27 0.65 2.92
C PHE A 31 -13.53 0.69 3.79
N ARG A 32 -13.77 1.81 4.48
CA ARG A 32 -15.00 2.03 5.26
C ARG A 32 -16.24 2.10 4.37
N GLU A 33 -16.15 2.66 3.15
CA GLU A 33 -17.25 2.64 2.17
C GLU A 33 -17.66 1.21 1.78
N PHE A 34 -16.70 0.28 1.74
CA PHE A 34 -16.94 -1.15 1.50
C PHE A 34 -17.34 -1.93 2.76
N GLY A 35 -17.39 -1.29 3.93
CA GLY A 35 -17.70 -1.93 5.20
C GLY A 35 -16.61 -2.90 5.68
N LEU A 36 -15.36 -2.71 5.24
CA LEU A 36 -14.23 -3.59 5.54
C LEU A 36 -13.45 -3.09 6.76
N SER A 37 -13.00 -4.03 7.59
CA SER A 37 -12.11 -3.75 8.72
C SER A 37 -10.66 -4.06 8.35
N LYS A 38 -9.81 -3.04 8.22
CA LYS A 38 -8.40 -3.28 7.93
C LYS A 38 -7.65 -3.79 9.18
N GLN A 39 -6.70 -4.68 8.95
CA GLN A 39 -5.71 -5.11 9.94
C GLN A 39 -4.31 -4.98 9.35
N ASP A 40 -3.33 -4.67 10.19
CA ASP A 40 -1.92 -4.75 9.83
C ASP A 40 -1.47 -6.22 9.91
N TYR A 41 -0.69 -6.68 8.93
CA TYR A 41 -0.28 -8.10 8.85
C TYR A 41 1.21 -8.30 8.58
N LEU A 42 1.92 -7.34 7.96
CA LEU A 42 3.38 -7.37 7.93
C LEU A 42 3.94 -6.59 9.11
N ASN A 43 5.00 -7.13 9.70
CA ASN A 43 5.75 -6.40 10.71
C ASN A 43 6.69 -5.41 10.02
N THR A 44 6.39 -4.12 10.13
CA THR A 44 7.22 -3.03 9.58
C THR A 44 8.35 -2.62 10.54
N ILE A 45 8.48 -3.28 11.71
CA ILE A 45 9.54 -3.04 12.69
C ILE A 45 10.60 -4.13 12.52
N MET A 46 11.76 -3.77 11.95
CA MET A 46 12.89 -4.70 11.86
C MET A 46 13.45 -5.06 13.25
N VAL A 47 14.06 -6.25 13.31
CA VAL A 47 14.55 -7.01 14.48
C VAL A 47 15.44 -6.23 15.48
N ASN A 48 15.91 -5.03 15.13
CA ASN A 48 16.73 -4.17 16.00
C ASN A 48 16.03 -2.86 16.44
N GLY A 49 14.72 -2.72 16.25
CA GLY A 49 13.95 -1.53 16.65
C GLY A 49 14.18 -0.30 15.75
N VAL A 50 14.86 -0.47 14.62
CA VAL A 50 15.04 0.56 13.61
C VAL A 50 14.08 0.26 12.46
N SER A 51 13.10 1.13 12.24
CA SER A 51 12.25 1.08 11.04
C SER A 51 13.13 1.30 9.81
N LEU A 52 13.02 0.42 8.82
CA LEU A 52 13.59 0.73 7.50
C LEU A 52 12.65 1.72 6.83
N HIS A 53 13.10 2.96 6.67
CA HIS A 53 12.37 3.98 5.91
C HIS A 53 12.59 3.75 4.40
N ASP A 54 12.26 2.55 3.91
CA ASP A 54 12.54 2.11 2.53
C ASP A 54 11.31 2.11 1.62
N GLY A 55 10.15 2.49 2.16
CA GLY A 55 8.89 2.54 1.43
C GLY A 55 8.24 1.19 1.18
N ASN A 56 8.76 0.07 1.72
CA ASN A 56 8.25 -1.28 1.48
C ASN A 56 7.92 -2.05 2.78
N PRO A 57 6.66 -2.02 3.25
CA PRO A 57 5.54 -1.24 2.73
C PRO A 57 5.48 0.17 3.31
N ILE A 58 5.04 1.15 2.51
CA ILE A 58 4.60 2.46 3.02
C ILE A 58 3.16 2.36 3.56
N TYR A 59 2.37 1.44 3.02
CA TYR A 59 0.99 1.20 3.43
C TYR A 59 0.64 -0.29 3.27
N GLN A 60 -0.13 -0.81 4.22
CA GLN A 60 -0.65 -2.17 4.18
C GLN A 60 -2.07 -2.23 4.74
N ALA A 61 -2.85 -3.18 4.25
CA ALA A 61 -4.16 -3.51 4.80
C ALA A 61 -4.52 -4.96 4.46
N TYR A 62 -4.85 -5.75 5.47
CA TYR A 62 -5.48 -7.05 5.33
C TYR A 62 -6.97 -6.96 5.70
N PHE A 63 -7.81 -7.65 4.95
CA PHE A 63 -9.26 -7.70 5.12
C PHE A 63 -9.70 -9.16 5.32
N PRO A 64 -9.86 -9.62 6.58
CA PRO A 64 -10.27 -10.99 6.89
C PRO A 64 -11.60 -11.39 6.22
N GLU A 65 -12.52 -10.44 6.09
CA GLU A 65 -13.85 -10.65 5.49
C GLU A 65 -13.76 -11.10 4.02
N LEU A 66 -12.70 -10.69 3.32
CA LEU A 66 -12.46 -11.00 1.92
C LEU A 66 -11.33 -12.02 1.71
N LYS A 67 -10.57 -12.34 2.76
CA LYS A 67 -9.26 -13.03 2.66
C LYS A 67 -8.38 -12.39 1.57
N LYS A 68 -8.27 -11.06 1.61
CA LYS A 68 -7.47 -10.27 0.68
C LYS A 68 -6.59 -9.28 1.42
N ALA A 69 -5.42 -9.02 0.86
CA ALA A 69 -4.53 -7.97 1.31
C ALA A 69 -4.25 -6.94 0.20
N VAL A 70 -3.83 -5.76 0.63
CA VAL A 70 -3.29 -4.68 -0.19
C VAL A 70 -1.97 -4.22 0.43
N ARG A 71 -0.95 -4.03 -0.40
CA ARG A 71 0.31 -3.41 -0.04
C ARG A 71 0.68 -2.34 -1.05
N ILE A 72 1.17 -1.20 -0.55
CA ILE A 72 1.80 -0.16 -1.35
C ILE A 72 3.28 -0.11 -1.03
N ILE A 73 4.08 -0.19 -2.08
CA ILE A 73 5.50 0.10 -2.10
C ILE A 73 5.64 1.49 -2.73
N GLN A 74 6.17 2.43 -1.96
CA GLN A 74 6.49 3.75 -2.48
C GLN A 74 7.96 3.77 -2.91
N GLU A 75 8.16 3.85 -4.22
CA GLU A 75 9.49 3.85 -4.84
C GLU A 75 10.18 5.20 -4.67
N GLU A 76 11.48 5.21 -4.99
CA GLU A 76 12.28 6.43 -4.99
C GLU A 76 11.62 7.55 -5.83
N PRO A 77 11.71 8.81 -5.39
CA PRO A 77 11.01 9.95 -6.01
C PRO A 77 11.71 10.42 -7.30
N ILE A 78 11.75 9.55 -8.32
CA ILE A 78 12.42 9.78 -9.61
C ILE A 78 11.38 9.91 -10.73
N LEU A 79 11.62 10.83 -11.67
CA LEU A 79 10.83 10.96 -12.90
C LEU A 79 11.48 10.23 -14.08
N PRO A 80 10.70 9.64 -15.01
CA PRO A 80 9.23 9.62 -15.06
C PRO A 80 8.62 8.80 -13.91
N ALA A 81 7.42 9.17 -13.47
CA ALA A 81 6.78 8.54 -12.33
C ALA A 81 6.31 7.12 -12.70
N ASP A 82 6.99 6.11 -12.14
CA ASP A 82 6.66 4.70 -12.39
C ASP A 82 5.41 4.26 -11.62
N PHE A 83 4.73 3.26 -12.18
CA PHE A 83 3.57 2.58 -11.57
C PHE A 83 3.50 1.13 -12.07
N GLY A 84 3.43 0.18 -11.14
CA GLY A 84 3.20 -1.23 -11.41
C GLY A 84 2.28 -1.84 -10.36
N SER A 85 1.51 -2.85 -10.77
CA SER A 85 0.70 -3.66 -9.86
C SER A 85 0.74 -5.13 -10.25
N TRP A 86 0.71 -6.02 -9.26
CA TRP A 86 0.62 -7.46 -9.46
C TRP A 86 -0.09 -8.12 -8.27
N VAL A 87 -0.58 -9.34 -8.48
CA VAL A 87 -1.09 -10.19 -7.40
C VAL A 87 0.04 -11.07 -6.91
N ASN A 88 0.18 -11.15 -5.60
CA ASN A 88 1.11 -12.01 -4.89
C ASN A 88 0.35 -12.93 -3.94
N LEU A 89 0.98 -14.01 -3.49
CA LEU A 89 0.50 -14.81 -2.37
C LEU A 89 1.32 -14.46 -1.14
N THR A 90 0.65 -14.17 -0.03
CA THR A 90 1.26 -13.89 1.26
C THR A 90 0.64 -14.77 2.34
N GLU A 91 1.30 -14.89 3.47
CA GLU A 91 0.79 -15.63 4.63
C GLU A 91 0.34 -14.64 5.71
N VAL A 92 -0.88 -14.79 6.19
CA VAL A 92 -1.43 -14.04 7.33
C VAL A 92 -1.98 -15.06 8.32
N ASP A 93 -1.42 -15.10 9.54
CA ASP A 93 -1.81 -16.05 10.60
C ASP A 93 -1.86 -17.53 10.10
N GLU A 94 -0.82 -17.96 9.37
CA GLU A 94 -0.70 -19.31 8.79
C GLU A 94 -1.71 -19.62 7.66
N GLU A 95 -2.49 -18.64 7.20
CA GLU A 95 -3.37 -18.75 6.03
C GLU A 95 -2.76 -18.06 4.79
N GLU A 96 -2.83 -18.73 3.64
CA GLU A 96 -2.47 -18.13 2.34
C GLU A 96 -3.56 -17.14 1.91
N VAL A 97 -3.13 -15.92 1.56
CA VAL A 97 -3.98 -14.78 1.23
C VAL A 97 -3.48 -14.16 -0.07
N GLU A 98 -4.41 -13.85 -0.98
CA GLU A 98 -4.09 -13.07 -2.17
C GLU A 98 -3.84 -11.60 -1.79
N GLU A 99 -2.71 -11.06 -2.23
CA GLU A 99 -2.25 -9.72 -1.96
C GLU A 99 -2.18 -8.93 -3.28
N LEU A 100 -2.89 -7.81 -3.38
CA LEU A 100 -2.59 -6.80 -4.40
C LEU A 100 -1.39 -5.99 -3.94
N VAL A 101 -0.28 -6.09 -4.68
CA VAL A 101 0.89 -5.24 -4.48
C VAL A 101 0.89 -4.14 -5.54
N ILE A 102 1.03 -2.90 -5.08
CA ILE A 102 1.19 -1.73 -5.94
C ILE A 102 2.55 -1.09 -5.62
N SER A 103 3.39 -0.93 -6.64
CA SER A 103 4.66 -0.21 -6.58
C SER A 103 4.54 1.05 -7.42
N LEU A 104 4.84 2.22 -6.84
CA LEU A 104 4.69 3.50 -7.54
C LEU A 104 5.59 4.60 -7.01
N VAL A 105 5.86 5.59 -7.86
CA VAL A 105 6.37 6.91 -7.46
C VAL A 105 5.20 7.80 -7.06
N LEU A 106 5.24 8.40 -5.87
CA LEU A 106 4.08 9.10 -5.32
C LEU A 106 3.79 10.42 -6.05
N THR A 107 2.77 10.41 -6.90
CA THR A 107 2.20 11.57 -7.60
C THR A 107 0.68 11.55 -7.46
N GLU A 108 -0.01 12.66 -7.72
CA GLU A 108 -1.48 12.70 -7.68
C GLU A 108 -2.11 11.67 -8.66
N ASP A 109 -1.61 11.62 -9.90
CA ASP A 109 -2.08 10.67 -10.92
C ASP A 109 -1.93 9.21 -10.49
N ASN A 110 -0.79 8.85 -9.87
CA ASN A 110 -0.55 7.50 -9.39
C ASN A 110 -1.41 7.14 -8.16
N VAL A 111 -1.77 8.13 -7.33
CA VAL A 111 -2.70 7.93 -6.21
C VAL A 111 -4.10 7.62 -6.71
N GLU A 112 -4.57 8.34 -7.73
CA GLU A 112 -5.86 8.07 -8.37
C GLU A 112 -5.88 6.67 -8.96
N ARG A 113 -4.84 6.32 -9.74
CA ARG A 113 -4.70 4.98 -10.33
C ARG A 113 -4.63 3.87 -9.29
N ALA A 114 -3.90 4.06 -8.19
CA ALA A 114 -3.83 3.09 -7.10
C ALA A 114 -5.21 2.88 -6.46
N GLY A 115 -5.95 3.97 -6.23
CA GLY A 115 -7.31 3.90 -5.71
C GLY A 115 -8.26 3.11 -6.62
N GLU A 116 -8.16 3.29 -7.94
CA GLU A 116 -8.95 2.52 -8.91
C GLU A 116 -8.60 1.04 -8.91
N GLU A 117 -7.32 0.68 -8.91
CA GLU A 117 -6.85 -0.70 -8.86
C GLU A 117 -7.30 -1.40 -7.57
N ILE A 118 -7.20 -0.71 -6.43
CA ILE A 118 -7.70 -1.21 -5.14
C ILE A 118 -9.21 -1.43 -5.19
N ARG A 119 -10.00 -0.48 -5.72
CA ARG A 119 -11.46 -0.65 -5.83
C ARG A 119 -11.83 -1.87 -6.68
N LYS A 120 -11.16 -2.08 -7.82
CA LYS A 120 -11.36 -3.27 -8.66
C LYS A 120 -11.00 -4.55 -7.90
N TRP A 121 -9.88 -4.53 -7.18
CA TRP A 121 -9.40 -5.68 -6.42
C TRP A 121 -10.38 -6.13 -5.34
N LEU A 122 -10.94 -5.18 -4.58
CA LEU A 122 -11.88 -5.48 -3.49
C LEU A 122 -13.19 -6.12 -3.96
N VAL A 123 -13.61 -5.87 -5.21
CA VAL A 123 -14.86 -6.45 -5.77
C VAL A 123 -14.63 -7.66 -6.66
N THR A 124 -13.38 -7.94 -7.03
CA THR A 124 -13.03 -9.10 -7.85
C THR A 124 -13.08 -10.34 -6.96
N PRO A 125 -13.87 -11.38 -7.30
CA PRO A 125 -13.86 -12.63 -6.55
C PRO A 125 -12.46 -13.26 -6.59
N THR A 126 -11.99 -13.81 -5.47
CA THR A 126 -10.84 -14.72 -5.46
C THR A 126 -11.25 -15.98 -6.22
N GLU A 127 -10.44 -16.44 -7.19
CA GLU A 127 -10.71 -17.72 -7.84
C GLU A 127 -10.49 -18.86 -6.82
N PRO A 128 -11.41 -19.84 -6.72
CA PRO A 128 -11.16 -21.00 -5.88
C PRO A 128 -10.03 -21.85 -6.50
N CYS A 129 -8.98 -22.10 -5.72
CA CYS A 129 -7.92 -23.07 -6.05
C CYS A 129 -8.47 -24.50 -6.23
#